data_AF-X1PN04-F1
#
_entry.id   AF-X1PN04-F1
#
_cell.length_a   1.000
_cell.length_b   1.000
_cell.length_c   1.000
_cell.angle_alpha   90.00
_cell.angle_beta   90.00
_cell.angle_gamma   90.00
#
_symmetry.space_group_name_H-M   'P 1'
#
loop_
_entity.id
_entity.type
_entity.pdbx_description
1 polymer ?
#
loop_
_entity_poly.entity_id
_entity_poly.type
_entity_poly.pdbx_seq_one_letter_code
_entity_poly.pdbx_strand_id
1 'polypeptide(L)' 'MAYYSHSRLETFQNCPLKCKLNYIDKIKREEEGIEAFLGSRFHEVMEKIYKDLPFRKYSLDELQDG' A
#
# COMPACT_ATOMS: atom_id res chain seq x y z
N MET A 1 15.75 3.11 -2.70
CA MET A 1 14.58 2.91 -3.58
C MET A 1 14.67 1.52 -4.18
N ALA A 2 13.73 0.62 -3.93
CA ALA A 2 13.72 -0.66 -4.64
C ALA A 2 13.47 -0.40 -6.13
N TYR A 3 14.41 -0.78 -7.00
CA TYR A 3 14.28 -0.62 -8.45
C TYR A 3 13.05 -1.38 -9.00
N TYR A 4 12.66 -2.43 -8.29
CA TYR A 4 11.56 -3.33 -8.61
C TYR A 4 10.60 -3.45 -7.43
N SER A 5 9.30 -3.47 -7.72
CA SER A 5 8.24 -3.84 -6.77
C SER A 5 7.35 -4.89 -7.43
N HIS A 6 6.70 -5.72 -6.61
CA HIS A 6 5.73 -6.71 -7.10
C HIS A 6 4.66 -6.06 -7.98
N SER A 7 4.10 -4.94 -7.55
CA SER A 7 3.09 -4.18 -8.31
C SER A 7 3.60 -3.66 -9.65
N ARG A 8 4.86 -3.20 -9.73
CA ARG A 8 5.46 -2.69 -10.97
C ARG A 8 5.76 -3.82 -11.95
N LEU A 9 6.24 -4.96 -11.46
CA LEU A 9 6.48 -6.17 -12.25
C LEU A 9 5.17 -6.73 -12.80
N GLU A 10 4.15 -6.87 -11.94
CA GLU A 10 2.82 -7.33 -12.34
C GLU A 10 2.19 -6.37 -13.37
N THR A 11 2.30 -5.05 -13.17
CA THR A 11 1.81 -4.07 -14.16
C THR A 11 2.53 -4.23 -15.50
N PHE A 12 3.84 -4.48 -15.49
CA PHE A 12 4.60 -4.70 -16.72
C PHE A 12 4.19 -5.98 -17.44
N GLN A 13 4.01 -7.08 -16.70
CA GLN A 13 3.57 -8.37 -17.25
C GLN A 13 2.18 -8.26 -17.90
N ASN A 14 1.26 -7.53 -17.25
CA ASN A 14 -0.08 -7.31 -17.79
C ASN A 14 -0.09 -6.34 -18.98
N CYS A 15 0.64 -5.22 -18.90
CA CYS A 15 0.73 -4.24 -19.99
C CYS A 15 1.99 -3.36 -19.86
N PRO A 16 3.00 -3.57 -20.74
CA PRO A 16 4.23 -2.78 -20.73
C PRO A 16 3.99 -1.28 -20.90
N LEU A 17 3.04 -0.89 -21.75
CA LEU A 17 2.71 0.52 -21.99
C LEU A 17 2.15 1.19 -20.72
N LYS A 18 1.24 0.51 -20.00
CA LYS A 18 0.72 0.99 -18.71
C LYS A 18 1.84 1.20 -17.70
N CYS A 19 2.81 0.27 -17.64
CA CYS A 19 3.97 0.42 -16.77
C CYS A 19 4.84 1.62 -17.15
N LYS A 20 5.07 1.84 -18.45
CA LYS A 20 5.81 3.01 -18.94
C LYS A 20 5.13 4.32 -18.56
N LEU A 21 3.84 4.46 -18.89
CA LEU A 21 3.08 5.68 -18.60
C LEU A 21 3.03 6.00 -17.10
N ASN A 22 2.82 4.98 -16.26
CA ASN A 22 2.66 5.17 -14.81
C ASN A 22 3.99 5.34 -14.06
N TYR A 23 5.02 4.56 -14.40
CA TYR A 23 6.25 4.47 -13.59
C TYR A 23 7.50 5.07 -14.24
N ILE A 24 7.55 5.20 -15.57
CA ILE A 24 8.68 5.84 -16.28
C ILE A 24 8.31 7.29 -16.60
N ASP A 25 7.25 7.49 -17.38
CA ASP A 25 6.80 8.80 -17.84
C ASP A 25 6.07 9.56 -16.71
N LYS A 26 5.62 8.85 -15.67
CA LYS A 26 4.95 9.38 -14.47
C LYS A 26 3.81 10.35 -14.80
N ILE A 27 3.02 10.00 -15.81
CA ILE A 27 1.87 10.79 -16.23
C ILE A 27 0.88 10.80 -15.06
N LYS A 28 0.64 12.00 -14.51
CA LYS A 28 -0.31 12.19 -13.42
C LYS A 28 -1.70 11.91 -13.94
N ARG A 29 -2.47 11.15 -13.18
CA ARG A 29 -3.92 11.15 -13.32
C ARG A 29 -4.46 12.34 -12.55
N GLU A 30 -5.39 13.05 -13.16
CA GLU A 30 -6.09 14.16 -12.50
C GLU A 30 -7.03 13.65 -11.41
N GLU A 31 -7.49 12.41 -11.53
CA GLU A 31 -8.45 11.78 -10.63
C GLU A 31 -7.82 10.63 -9.85
N GLU A 32 -8.16 10.58 -8.56
CA GLU A 32 -7.88 9.43 -7.70
C GLU A 32 -8.97 8.36 -7.91
N GLY A 33 -8.57 7.11 -8.13
CA GLY A 33 -9.52 6.00 -8.23
C GLY A 33 -10.19 5.70 -6.90
N ILE A 34 -11.40 5.14 -6.92
CA ILE A 34 -12.20 4.84 -5.72
C ILE A 34 -11.43 3.95 -4.73
N GLU A 35 -10.68 2.96 -5.23
CA GLU A 35 -9.87 2.07 -4.39
C GLU A 35 -8.69 2.79 -3.74
N ALA A 36 -8.05 3.71 -4.46
CA ALA A 36 -6.95 4.51 -3.93
C ALA A 36 -7.46 5.48 -2.85
N PHE A 37 -8.61 6.13 -3.11
CA PHE A 37 -9.27 6.98 -2.13
C PHE A 37 -9.65 6.20 -0.87
N LEU A 38 -10.35 5.07 -1.02
CA LEU A 38 -10.77 4.23 0.10
C LEU A 38 -9.56 3.73 0.90
N GLY A 39 -8.52 3.25 0.22
CA GLY A 39 -7.28 2.81 0.85
C GLY A 39 -6.63 3.93 1.64
N SER A 40 -6.58 5.16 1.11
CA SER A 40 -6.02 6.32 1.80
C SER A 40 -6.74 6.60 3.11
N ARG A 41 -8.09 6.59 3.10
CA ARG A 41 -8.90 6.82 4.30
C ARG A 41 -8.73 5.70 5.32
N PHE A 42 -8.68 4.44 4.87
CA PHE A 42 -8.44 3.30 5.74
C PHE A 42 -7.08 3.39 6.42
N HIS A 43 -6.02 3.67 5.66
CA HIS A 43 -4.67 3.81 6.22
C HIS A 43 -4.57 4.97 7.21
N GLU A 44 -5.15 6.13 6.90
CA GLU A 44 -5.19 7.29 7.80
C GLU A 44 -5.85 6.95 9.14
N VAL A 45 -7.04 6.32 9.10
CA VAL A 45 -7.78 5.94 10.31
C VAL A 45 -7.02 4.89 11.12
N MET A 46 -6.49 3.85 10.46
CA MET A 46 -5.73 2.80 11.14
C MET A 46 -4.45 3.35 11.77
N GLU A 47 -3.71 4.20 11.07
CA GLU A 47 -2.51 4.83 11.61
C GLU A 47 -2.84 5.66 12.86
N LYS A 48 -3.93 6.43 12.83
CA LYS A 48 -4.40 7.19 13.98
C LYS A 48 -4.76 6.27 15.16
N ILE A 49 -5.52 5.20 14.91
CA ILE A 49 -5.90 4.20 15.91
C ILE A 49 -4.65 3.59 16.56
N TYR A 50 -3.67 3.16 15.77
CA TYR A 50 -2.44 2.56 16.30
C TYR A 50 -1.55 3.54 17.07
N LYS A 51 -1.63 4.85 16.78
CA LYS A 51 -0.90 5.88 17.51
C LYS A 51 -1.58 6.28 18.82
N ASP A 52 -2.90 6.43 18.79
CA ASP A 52 -3.67 7.05 19.88
C ASP A 52 -4.11 6.02 20.95
N LEU A 53 -4.27 4.74 20.59
CA LEU A 53 -4.68 3.71 21.53
C LEU A 53 -3.46 2.95 22.09
N PRO A 54 -3.37 2.73 23.42
CA PRO A 54 -2.40 1.82 23.99
C PRO A 54 -2.76 0.39 23.55
N PHE A 55 -2.19 -0.04 22.43
CA PHE A 55 -2.28 -1.42 22.01
C PHE A 55 -1.50 -2.29 23.00
N ARG A 56 -2.17 -3.26 23.62
CA ARG A 56 -1.49 -4.35 24.32
C ARG A 56 -0.64 -5.07 23.28
N LYS A 57 0.68 -4.89 23.35
CA LYS A 57 1.62 -5.70 22.60
C LYS A 57 1.66 -7.05 23.28
N TYR A 58 1.13 -8.08 22.61
CA TYR A 58 1.33 -9.45 23.05
C TYR A 58 2.82 -9.79 22.91
N SER A 59 3.40 -10.45 23.90
CA SER A 59 4.74 -11.03 23.72
C SER A 59 4.66 -12.19 22.73
N LEU A 60 5.78 -12.53 22.09
CA LEU A 60 5.84 -13.68 21.18
C LEU A 60 5.43 -14.97 21.91
N ASP A 61 5.76 -15.09 23.20
CA ASP A 61 5.38 -16.22 24.05
C ASP A 61 3.85 -16.33 24.20
N GLU A 62 3.12 -15.22 24.37
CA GLU A 62 1.66 -15.21 24.49
C GLU A 62 0.93 -15.65 23.20
N LEU A 63 1.59 -15.61 22.04
CA LEU A 63 1.02 -15.98 20.73
C LEU A 63 1.26 -17.44 20.35
N GLN A 64 2.17 -18.13 21.05
CA GLN A 64 2.61 -19.48 20.69
C GLN A 64 1.85 -20.60 21.41
N ASP A 65 1.06 -20.25 22.43
CA ASP A 65 0.23 -21.16 23.23
C ASP A 65 -1.22 -21.33 22.70
N GLY A 66 -1.50 -20.93 21.46
CA GLY A 66 -2.83 -20.97 20.83
C GLY A 66 -3.02 -22.08 19.80
#